data_AF-A0A3L7Y0F5-F1
#
_entry.id   AF-A0A3L7Y0F5-F1
#
_cell.length_a   1.000
_cell.length_b   1.000
_cell.length_c   1.000
_cell.angle_alpha   90.00
_cell.angle_beta   90.00
_cell.angle_gamma   90.00
#
_symmetry.space_group_name_H-M   'P 1'
#
loop_
_entity.id
_entity.type
_entity.pdbx_description
1 polymer ?
#
loop_
_entity_poly.entity_id
_entity_poly.type
_entity_poly.pdbx_seq_one_letter_code
_entity_poly.pdbx_strand_id
1 'polypeptide(L)'
;MRNPIVLLLTLVAALSVAGCQAAFPPNAASVEGLLIEDLYKLVFVIAAIVFLLVQGLVIWSVIRYRRKASDVALPAQTHGNLALEVVWTVIPLVTVIGLFFASSQVLGVVDARKPEEVSVKVEVVGYQWQWKFGYPDEGFEIYGTAQNYPELVVPIDERIEVTLVAQDVNHGFYIPEFLFQRDLVPGQVNHFEFTPNKLGTFAGQCSAFCGLLHHAMGFSVRVVTREEYDAWLTEMKPDPSASTSPAPDAADLSGTVKEWGIELSSATSTSGEVSIGLTNGGTVPHEFIVVRTDLTTEELLTKVDSASNRLDEAMLDAAGEQPEFAPGEVKLLTLDLSPGKYIVLRNIAGHFSNGMYAPLEILAN
;
A
#
# COMPACT_ATOMS: atom_id res chain seq x y z
N MET A 1 23.91 34.25 -37.99
CA MET A 1 22.46 33.99 -37.85
C MET A 1 22.26 32.48 -37.93
N ARG A 2 21.92 31.81 -36.82
CA ARG A 2 21.67 30.35 -36.84
C ARG A 2 20.41 30.08 -37.66
N ASN A 3 20.52 29.20 -38.66
CA ASN A 3 19.43 28.87 -39.57
C ASN A 3 18.23 28.33 -38.75
N PRO A 4 17.05 28.97 -38.79
CA PRO A 4 15.89 28.55 -37.99
C PRO A 4 15.47 27.11 -38.28
N ILE A 5 15.78 26.59 -39.48
CA ILE A 5 15.55 25.20 -39.86
C ILE A 5 16.45 24.25 -39.06
N VAL A 6 17.72 24.61 -38.84
CA VAL A 6 18.66 23.80 -38.06
C VAL A 6 18.25 23.79 -36.58
N LEU A 7 17.77 24.92 -36.06
CA LEU A 7 17.29 25.02 -34.68
C LEU A 7 16.02 24.19 -34.44
N LEU A 8 15.09 24.21 -35.40
CA LEU A 8 13.87 23.40 -35.37
C LEU A 8 14.19 21.90 -35.48
N LEU A 9 15.10 21.50 -36.36
CA LEU A 9 15.54 20.11 -36.50
C LEU A 9 16.25 19.60 -35.24
N THR A 10 17.09 20.42 -34.61
CA THR A 10 17.74 20.06 -33.34
C THR A 10 16.74 19.95 -32.19
N LEU A 11 15.71 20.82 -32.16
CA LEU A 11 14.66 20.78 -31.14
C LEU A 11 13.79 19.54 -31.31
N VAL A 12 13.37 19.22 -32.55
CA VAL A 12 12.61 18.00 -32.86
C VAL A 12 13.43 16.75 -32.52
N ALA A 13 14.71 16.69 -32.89
CA ALA A 13 15.58 15.56 -32.54
C ALA A 13 15.77 15.41 -31.02
N ALA A 14 15.95 16.51 -30.27
CA ALA A 14 16.07 16.49 -28.81
C ALA A 14 14.77 16.03 -28.12
N LEU A 15 13.60 16.48 -28.58
CA LEU A 15 12.31 16.00 -28.09
C LEU A 15 12.06 14.52 -28.43
N SER A 16 12.54 14.06 -29.59
CA SER A 16 12.39 12.67 -30.03
C SER A 16 13.15 11.70 -29.13
N VAL A 17 14.39 12.05 -28.73
CA VAL A 17 15.25 11.16 -27.93
C VAL A 17 14.86 11.17 -26.45
N ALA A 18 14.45 12.32 -25.90
CA ALA A 18 14.01 12.40 -24.50
C ALA A 18 12.61 11.81 -24.27
N GLY A 19 11.71 11.89 -25.26
CA GLY A 19 10.34 11.40 -25.15
C GLY A 19 10.21 9.87 -25.16
N CYS A 20 11.15 9.15 -25.79
CA CYS A 20 11.03 7.70 -25.96
C CYS A 20 11.14 6.88 -24.66
N GLN A 21 11.76 7.38 -23.59
CA GLN A 21 11.76 6.66 -22.30
C GLN A 21 10.62 7.09 -21.38
N ALA A 22 10.10 8.31 -21.50
CA ALA A 22 8.98 8.80 -20.70
C ALA A 22 7.61 8.34 -21.23
N ALA A 23 7.55 7.94 -22.50
CA ALA A 23 6.31 7.52 -23.17
C ALA A 23 5.98 6.03 -23.00
N PHE A 24 6.87 5.23 -22.42
CA PHE A 24 6.64 3.81 -22.17
C PHE A 24 6.62 3.54 -20.67
N PRO A 25 5.83 2.56 -20.22
CA PRO A 25 5.91 2.08 -18.85
C PRO A 25 7.34 1.60 -18.50
N PRO A 26 7.68 1.51 -17.21
CA PRO A 26 8.85 0.74 -16.78
C PRO A 26 8.83 -0.66 -17.38
N ASN A 27 10.01 -1.25 -17.59
CA ASN A 27 10.11 -2.63 -18.06
C ASN A 27 9.48 -3.56 -17.01
N ALA A 28 8.59 -4.46 -17.44
CA ALA A 28 7.89 -5.34 -16.54
C ALA A 28 8.84 -6.29 -15.78
N ALA A 29 8.56 -6.49 -14.49
CA ALA A 29 9.26 -7.38 -13.57
C ALA A 29 8.36 -8.50 -13.02
N SER A 30 7.22 -8.73 -13.66
CA SER A 30 6.31 -9.85 -13.40
C SER A 30 5.79 -10.46 -14.71
N VAL A 31 5.36 -11.73 -14.66
CA VAL A 31 4.78 -12.44 -15.81
C VAL A 31 3.51 -11.73 -16.31
N GLU A 32 2.64 -11.32 -15.38
CA GLU A 32 1.42 -10.57 -15.67
C GLU A 32 1.74 -9.18 -16.24
N GLY A 33 2.78 -8.53 -15.72
CA GLY A 33 3.27 -7.24 -16.20
C GLY A 33 3.71 -7.27 -17.66
N LEU A 34 4.35 -8.33 -18.12
CA LEU A 34 4.76 -8.47 -19.53
C LEU A 34 3.56 -8.41 -20.49
N LEU A 35 2.43 -9.03 -20.12
CA LEU A 35 1.21 -9.01 -20.93
C LEU A 35 0.61 -7.60 -21.01
N ILE A 36 0.65 -6.87 -19.90
CA ILE A 36 0.20 -5.47 -19.82
C ILE A 36 1.11 -4.57 -20.66
N GLU A 37 2.43 -4.77 -20.57
CA GLU A 37 3.43 -4.03 -21.34
C GLU A 37 3.22 -4.20 -22.85
N ASP A 38 3.00 -5.43 -23.31
CA ASP A 38 2.77 -5.72 -24.73
C ASP A 38 1.44 -5.17 -25.25
N LEU A 39 0.38 -5.22 -24.44
CA LEU A 39 -0.88 -4.55 -24.74
C LEU A 39 -0.70 -3.03 -24.84
N TYR A 40 0.06 -2.43 -23.92
CA TYR A 40 0.38 -1.01 -23.96
C TYR A 40 1.11 -0.65 -25.25
N LYS A 41 2.15 -1.40 -25.64
CA LYS A 41 2.89 -1.18 -26.90
C LYS A 41 1.96 -1.21 -28.12
N LEU A 42 1.03 -2.17 -28.17
CA LEU A 42 0.04 -2.27 -29.24
C LEU A 42 -0.85 -1.01 -29.29
N VAL A 43 -1.44 -0.62 -28.15
CA VAL A 43 -2.30 0.57 -28.05
C VAL A 43 -1.53 1.83 -28.44
N PHE A 44 -0.29 1.96 -27.96
CA PHE A 44 0.58 3.10 -28.25
C PHE A 44 0.86 3.26 -29.74
N VAL A 45 1.20 2.17 -30.45
CA VAL A 45 1.44 2.21 -31.90
C VAL A 45 0.19 2.64 -32.66
N ILE A 46 -0.98 2.10 -32.31
CA ILE A 46 -2.26 2.47 -32.95
C ILE A 46 -2.56 3.96 -32.68
N ALA A 47 -2.41 4.41 -31.43
CA ALA A 47 -2.61 5.80 -31.06
C ALA A 47 -1.65 6.75 -31.79
N ALA A 48 -0.38 6.37 -31.94
CA ALA A 48 0.62 7.13 -32.68
C ALA A 48 0.25 7.26 -34.17
N ILE A 49 -0.22 6.20 -34.82
CA ILE A 49 -0.69 6.24 -36.22
C ILE A 49 -1.86 7.21 -36.37
N VAL A 50 -2.88 7.10 -35.49
CA VAL A 50 -4.04 7.99 -35.51
C VAL A 50 -3.62 9.43 -35.25
N PHE A 51 -2.76 9.67 -34.26
CA PHE A 51 -2.23 10.99 -33.94
C PHE A 51 -1.51 11.61 -35.14
N LEU A 52 -0.58 10.89 -35.76
CA LEU A 52 0.17 11.39 -36.93
C LEU A 52 -0.75 11.68 -38.12
N LEU A 53 -1.77 10.85 -38.34
CA LEU A 53 -2.75 11.06 -39.40
C LEU A 53 -3.58 12.32 -39.15
N VAL A 54 -4.20 12.44 -37.98
CA VAL A 54 -5.09 13.57 -37.65
C VAL A 54 -4.29 14.86 -37.56
N GLN A 55 -3.18 14.85 -36.82
CA GLN A 55 -2.31 16.02 -36.68
C GLN A 55 -1.71 16.43 -38.02
N GLY A 56 -1.31 15.46 -38.85
CA GLY A 56 -0.82 15.70 -40.20
C GLY A 56 -1.86 16.38 -41.09
N LEU A 57 -3.12 15.89 -41.08
CA LEU A 57 -4.22 16.50 -41.83
C LEU A 57 -4.57 17.91 -41.33
N VAL A 58 -4.55 18.15 -40.02
CA VAL A 58 -4.77 19.48 -39.45
C VAL A 58 -3.66 20.44 -39.88
N ILE A 59 -2.39 20.07 -39.71
CA ILE A 59 -1.24 20.90 -40.11
C ILE A 59 -1.28 21.16 -41.62
N TRP A 60 -1.54 20.12 -42.42
CA TRP A 60 -1.68 20.26 -43.86
C TRP A 60 -2.81 21.23 -44.21
N SER A 61 -3.96 21.14 -43.54
CA SER A 61 -5.10 22.03 -43.79
C SER A 61 -4.77 23.49 -43.45
N VAL A 62 -4.11 23.72 -42.31
CA VAL A 62 -3.67 25.06 -41.89
C VAL A 62 -2.70 25.67 -42.91
N ILE A 63 -1.76 24.88 -43.45
CA ILE A 63 -0.78 25.38 -44.42
C ILE A 63 -1.40 25.56 -45.81
N ARG A 64 -2.15 24.55 -46.28
CA ARG A 64 -2.66 24.47 -47.65
C ARG A 64 -3.82 25.42 -47.91
N TYR A 65 -4.68 25.64 -46.93
CA TYR A 65 -5.89 26.47 -47.05
C TYR A 65 -5.79 27.81 -46.32
N ARG A 66 -4.58 28.22 -45.91
CA ARG A 66 -4.36 29.56 -45.36
C ARG A 66 -4.75 30.64 -46.38
N ARG A 67 -5.68 31.51 -46.01
CA ARG A 67 -6.09 32.65 -46.83
C ARG A 67 -4.90 33.57 -47.11
N LYS A 68 -4.69 33.94 -48.38
CA LYS A 68 -3.70 34.95 -48.76
C LYS A 68 -4.36 36.32 -48.88
N ALA A 69 -3.57 37.39 -48.75
CA ALA A 69 -4.07 38.76 -48.89
C ALA A 69 -4.72 39.04 -50.26
N SER A 70 -4.33 38.30 -51.29
CA SER A 70 -4.87 38.38 -52.65
C SER A 70 -6.18 37.60 -52.86
N ASP A 71 -6.63 36.80 -51.89
CA ASP A 71 -7.84 35.98 -52.04
C ASP A 71 -9.11 36.78 -51.73
N VAL A 72 -9.83 37.12 -52.80
CA VAL A 72 -11.11 37.86 -52.76
C VAL A 72 -12.34 36.97 -52.94
N ALA A 73 -12.17 35.73 -53.41
CA ALA A 73 -13.26 34.78 -53.63
C ALA A 73 -13.53 33.89 -52.40
N LEU A 74 -14.78 33.46 -52.23
CA LEU A 74 -15.15 32.47 -51.22
C LEU A 74 -14.66 31.06 -51.61
N PRO A 75 -14.33 30.19 -50.64
CA PRO A 75 -13.96 28.80 -50.92
C PRO A 75 -15.17 27.99 -51.43
N ALA A 76 -14.90 26.84 -52.05
CA ALA A 76 -15.94 25.93 -52.50
C ALA A 76 -16.87 25.50 -51.34
N GLN A 77 -18.18 25.66 -51.52
CA GLN A 77 -19.20 25.40 -50.50
C GLN A 77 -19.64 23.92 -50.54
N THR A 78 -18.73 23.02 -50.15
CA THR A 78 -19.01 21.58 -50.05
C THR A 78 -19.63 21.25 -48.69
N HIS A 79 -20.69 20.44 -48.68
CA HIS A 79 -21.45 20.13 -47.45
C HIS A 79 -21.05 18.81 -46.78
N GLY A 80 -20.44 17.87 -47.50
CA GLY A 80 -20.05 16.58 -46.94
C GLY A 80 -19.71 15.55 -48.01
N ASN A 81 -19.40 14.34 -47.56
CA ASN A 81 -19.14 13.19 -48.42
C ASN A 81 -19.50 11.91 -47.66
N LEU A 82 -20.63 11.31 -48.03
CA LEU A 82 -21.16 10.10 -47.37
C LEU A 82 -20.14 8.95 -47.37
N ALA A 83 -19.34 8.79 -48.43
CA ALA A 83 -18.36 7.71 -48.48
C ALA A 83 -17.22 7.95 -47.47
N LEU A 84 -16.73 9.19 -47.34
CA LEU A 84 -15.77 9.53 -46.28
C LEU A 84 -16.38 9.38 -44.90
N GLU A 85 -17.67 9.73 -44.76
CA GLU A 85 -18.39 9.59 -43.51
C GLU A 85 -18.46 8.14 -43.03
N VAL A 86 -18.77 7.21 -43.93
CA VAL A 86 -18.75 5.78 -43.61
C VAL A 86 -17.34 5.32 -43.25
N VAL A 87 -16.31 5.71 -44.00
CA VAL A 87 -14.92 5.28 -43.77
C VAL A 87 -14.41 5.69 -42.39
N TRP A 88 -14.55 6.97 -42.02
CA TRP A 88 -14.03 7.46 -40.73
C TRP A 88 -14.90 7.07 -39.53
N THR A 89 -16.05 6.43 -39.74
CA THR A 89 -16.89 5.87 -38.67
C THR A 89 -16.58 4.39 -38.48
N VAL A 90 -16.48 3.64 -39.58
CA VAL A 90 -16.21 2.19 -39.54
C VAL A 90 -14.79 1.91 -39.05
N ILE A 91 -13.79 2.67 -39.49
CA ILE A 91 -12.39 2.44 -39.09
C ILE A 91 -12.22 2.56 -37.56
N PRO A 92 -12.61 3.67 -36.89
CA PRO A 92 -12.50 3.76 -35.44
C PRO A 92 -13.33 2.70 -34.71
N LEU A 93 -14.53 2.39 -35.20
CA LEU A 93 -15.38 1.37 -34.60
C LEU A 93 -14.69 -0.01 -34.58
N VAL A 94 -14.15 -0.44 -35.73
CA VAL A 94 -13.44 -1.73 -35.83
C VAL A 94 -12.17 -1.71 -34.96
N THR A 95 -11.43 -0.60 -34.93
CA THR A 95 -10.24 -0.46 -34.08
C THR A 95 -10.59 -0.61 -32.60
N VAL A 96 -11.65 0.05 -32.11
CA VAL A 96 -12.10 -0.06 -30.71
C VAL A 96 -12.57 -1.47 -30.39
N ILE A 97 -13.31 -2.13 -31.29
CA ILE A 97 -13.73 -3.52 -31.11
C ILE A 97 -12.51 -4.45 -30.99
N GLY A 98 -11.52 -4.30 -31.86
CA GLY A 98 -10.28 -5.10 -31.80
C GLY A 98 -9.52 -4.89 -30.49
N LEU A 99 -9.36 -3.64 -30.06
CA LEU A 99 -8.72 -3.30 -28.79
C LEU A 99 -9.50 -3.82 -27.59
N PHE A 100 -10.83 -3.78 -27.61
CA PHE A 100 -11.67 -4.32 -26.54
C PHE A 100 -11.40 -5.81 -26.30
N PHE A 101 -11.38 -6.62 -27.36
CA PHE A 101 -11.10 -8.06 -27.21
C PHE A 101 -9.67 -8.33 -26.76
N ALA A 102 -8.68 -7.60 -27.29
CA ALA A 102 -7.30 -7.71 -26.84
C ALA A 102 -7.16 -7.38 -25.34
N SER A 103 -7.74 -6.25 -24.89
CA SER A 103 -7.74 -5.84 -23.49
C SER A 103 -8.49 -6.83 -22.59
N SER A 104 -9.66 -7.32 -23.03
CA SER A 104 -10.45 -8.28 -22.24
C SER A 104 -9.74 -9.62 -22.07
N GLN A 105 -8.97 -10.08 -23.07
CA GLN A 105 -8.17 -11.29 -22.95
C GLN A 105 -7.04 -11.13 -21.94
N VAL A 106 -6.27 -10.03 -22.03
CA VAL A 106 -5.19 -9.74 -21.09
C VAL A 106 -5.74 -9.59 -19.67
N LEU A 107 -6.82 -8.82 -19.49
CA LEU A 107 -7.48 -8.67 -18.19
C LEU A 107 -7.91 -10.03 -17.62
N GLY A 108 -8.52 -10.89 -18.45
CA GLY A 108 -8.96 -12.21 -18.02
C GLY A 108 -7.83 -13.13 -17.55
N VAL A 109 -6.59 -12.92 -18.03
CA VAL A 109 -5.40 -13.66 -17.56
C VAL A 109 -4.80 -13.03 -16.32
N VAL A 110 -4.67 -11.70 -16.29
CA VAL A 110 -4.06 -10.95 -15.19
C VAL A 110 -4.91 -11.01 -13.92
N ASP A 111 -6.23 -10.92 -14.02
CA ASP A 111 -7.15 -11.05 -12.88
C ASP A 111 -7.47 -12.51 -12.53
N ALA A 112 -6.98 -13.49 -13.31
CA ALA A 112 -7.22 -14.90 -13.02
C ALA A 112 -6.50 -15.32 -11.74
N ARG A 113 -7.28 -15.86 -10.81
CA ARG A 113 -6.78 -16.42 -9.56
C ARG A 113 -6.74 -17.94 -9.60
N LYS A 114 -5.70 -18.49 -9.00
CA LYS A 114 -5.44 -19.92 -8.83
C LYS A 114 -4.87 -20.19 -7.44
N PRO A 115 -5.69 -20.06 -6.39
CA PRO A 115 -5.24 -20.15 -4.99
C PRO A 115 -4.66 -21.52 -4.62
N GLU A 116 -4.89 -22.55 -5.43
CA GLU A 116 -4.29 -23.88 -5.29
C GLU A 116 -2.87 -24.00 -5.88
N GLU A 117 -2.44 -23.06 -6.71
CA GLU A 117 -1.12 -23.03 -7.36
C GLU A 117 -0.17 -22.00 -6.73
N VAL A 118 -0.57 -21.33 -5.64
CA VAL A 118 0.23 -20.28 -4.97
C VAL A 118 1.27 -20.88 -4.04
N SER A 119 2.48 -20.31 -4.04
CA SER A 119 3.61 -20.78 -3.21
C SER A 119 3.80 -19.96 -1.93
N VAL A 120 3.36 -18.69 -1.94
CA VAL A 120 3.44 -17.79 -0.79
C VAL A 120 2.14 -16.98 -0.73
N LYS A 121 1.60 -16.85 0.48
CA LYS A 121 0.46 -15.99 0.79
C LYS A 121 0.91 -14.80 1.61
N VAL A 122 0.48 -13.62 1.21
CA VAL A 122 0.80 -12.37 1.87
C VAL A 122 -0.50 -11.62 2.16
N GLU A 123 -0.66 -11.18 3.39
CA GLU A 123 -1.66 -10.18 3.76
C GLU A 123 -1.02 -8.79 3.71
N VAL A 124 -1.59 -7.89 2.93
CA VAL A 124 -1.20 -6.49 2.86
C VAL A 124 -2.31 -5.67 3.50
N VAL A 125 -1.98 -4.99 4.58
CA VAL A 125 -2.89 -4.05 5.25
C VAL A 125 -2.42 -2.62 5.03
N GLY A 126 -3.30 -1.80 4.47
CA GLY A 126 -3.10 -0.36 4.35
C GLY A 126 -3.76 0.40 5.50
N TYR A 127 -3.01 1.27 6.16
CA TYR A 127 -3.48 2.18 7.20
C TYR A 127 -2.79 3.54 7.09
N GLN A 128 -3.36 4.58 7.67
CA GLN A 128 -2.82 5.93 7.65
C GLN A 128 -1.56 6.01 8.52
N TRP A 129 -0.37 6.27 7.99
CA TRP A 129 0.01 6.31 6.57
C TRP A 129 1.22 5.40 6.35
N GLN A 130 1.01 4.10 6.55
CA GLN A 130 1.98 3.01 6.43
C GLN A 130 1.33 1.71 5.95
N TRP A 131 2.17 0.70 5.75
CA TRP A 131 1.77 -0.64 5.31
C TRP A 131 2.16 -1.69 6.36
N LYS A 132 1.37 -2.76 6.46
CA LYS A 132 1.73 -4.00 7.16
C LYS A 132 1.74 -5.14 6.15
N PHE A 133 2.77 -5.98 6.20
CA PHE A 133 2.86 -7.22 5.45
C PHE A 133 2.83 -8.42 6.40
N GLY A 134 1.74 -9.18 6.38
CA GLY A 134 1.58 -10.42 7.13
C GLY A 134 1.92 -11.64 6.28
N TYR A 135 2.59 -12.62 6.90
CA TYR A 135 2.88 -13.93 6.33
C TYR A 135 2.12 -14.97 7.14
N PRO A 136 0.82 -15.19 6.87
CA PRO A 136 -0.06 -15.97 7.74
C PRO A 136 0.42 -17.41 7.94
N ASP A 137 0.97 -18.05 6.90
CA ASP A 137 1.49 -19.42 6.97
C ASP A 137 2.76 -19.52 7.84
N GLU A 138 3.48 -18.41 8.01
CA GLU A 138 4.74 -18.34 8.76
C GLU A 138 4.56 -17.72 10.16
N GLY A 139 3.42 -17.06 10.41
CA GLY A 139 3.04 -16.54 11.72
C GLY A 139 3.73 -15.26 12.15
N PHE A 140 4.26 -14.45 11.22
CA PHE A 140 4.85 -13.14 11.52
C PHE A 140 4.32 -12.03 10.60
N GLU A 141 4.56 -10.78 11.02
CA GLU A 141 4.14 -9.58 10.33
C GLU A 141 5.27 -8.54 10.31
N ILE A 142 5.33 -7.73 9.26
CA ILE A 142 6.31 -6.67 9.04
C ILE A 142 5.56 -5.34 8.99
N TYR A 143 6.04 -4.39 9.78
CA TYR A 143 5.39 -3.09 9.96
C TYR A 143 6.21 -1.95 9.37
N GLY A 144 5.52 -1.06 8.68
CA GLY A 144 6.05 0.24 8.33
C GLY A 144 6.04 1.16 9.55
N THR A 145 7.11 1.94 9.71
CA THR A 145 7.21 3.00 10.73
C THR A 145 7.26 4.37 10.07
N ALA A 146 7.14 5.44 10.85
CA ALA A 146 7.24 6.79 10.32
C ALA A 146 8.61 7.11 9.68
N GLN A 147 9.66 6.38 10.07
CA GLN A 147 11.03 6.57 9.61
C GLN A 147 11.44 5.55 8.54
N ASN A 148 10.87 4.34 8.57
CA ASN A 148 11.28 3.24 7.71
C ASN A 148 10.07 2.61 7.02
N TYR A 149 10.15 2.53 5.70
CA TYR A 149 9.17 1.77 4.92
C TYR A 149 9.32 0.28 5.14
N PRO A 150 8.21 -0.48 5.15
CA PRO A 150 8.26 -1.92 5.25
C PRO A 150 8.75 -2.54 3.94
N GLU A 151 9.40 -3.69 4.06
CA GLU A 151 9.85 -4.48 2.93
C GLU A 151 9.04 -5.78 2.83
N LEU A 152 8.39 -5.98 1.69
CA LEU A 152 7.80 -7.24 1.27
C LEU A 152 8.87 -8.10 0.61
N VAL A 153 9.05 -9.35 1.03
CA VAL A 153 10.05 -10.26 0.47
C VAL A 153 9.32 -11.44 -0.16
N VAL A 154 9.64 -11.77 -1.41
CA VAL A 154 8.98 -12.85 -2.15
C VAL A 154 9.99 -13.61 -3.02
N PRO A 155 9.78 -14.92 -3.25
CA PRO A 155 10.61 -15.70 -4.17
C PRO A 155 10.29 -15.36 -5.64
N ILE A 156 11.33 -15.45 -6.48
CA ILE A 156 11.21 -15.34 -7.95
C ILE A 156 10.57 -16.59 -8.56
N ASP A 157 9.93 -16.42 -9.73
CA ASP A 157 9.34 -17.47 -10.57
C ASP A 157 8.22 -18.27 -9.89
N GLU A 158 7.63 -17.67 -8.85
CA GLU A 158 6.58 -18.29 -8.06
C GLU A 158 5.37 -17.40 -7.94
N ARG A 159 4.20 -18.05 -7.89
CA ARG A 159 2.91 -17.38 -7.80
C ARG A 159 2.65 -16.97 -6.36
N ILE A 160 2.53 -15.66 -6.15
CA ILE A 160 2.29 -15.04 -4.86
C ILE A 160 0.82 -14.60 -4.80
N GLU A 161 0.09 -15.03 -3.78
CA GLU A 161 -1.26 -14.52 -3.50
C GLU A 161 -1.16 -13.33 -2.54
N VAL A 162 -1.75 -12.20 -2.94
CA VAL A 162 -1.87 -11.03 -2.09
C VAL A 162 -3.33 -10.84 -1.70
N THR A 163 -3.56 -10.86 -0.40
CA THR A 163 -4.82 -10.42 0.21
C THR A 163 -4.67 -8.98 0.66
N LEU A 164 -5.62 -8.14 0.29
CA LEU A 164 -5.61 -6.70 0.49
C LEU A 164 -6.73 -6.29 1.43
N VAL A 165 -6.36 -5.65 2.54
CA VAL A 165 -7.30 -5.12 3.53
C VAL A 165 -6.97 -3.65 3.82
N ALA A 166 -7.98 -2.78 3.80
CA ALA A 166 -7.84 -1.42 4.31
C ALA A 166 -8.40 -1.34 5.73
N GLN A 167 -7.63 -0.77 6.64
CA GLN A 167 -8.01 -0.61 8.04
C GLN A 167 -8.84 0.66 8.28
N ASP A 168 -8.65 1.70 7.47
CA ASP A 168 -9.26 3.02 7.67
C ASP A 168 -9.90 3.63 6.42
N VAL A 169 -9.11 4.07 5.44
CA VAL A 169 -9.54 4.73 4.20
C VAL A 169 -9.12 3.92 2.99
N ASN A 170 -9.55 4.35 1.81
CA ASN A 170 -9.08 3.71 0.58
C ASN A 170 -7.58 3.94 0.40
N HIS A 171 -6.86 2.88 0.06
CA HIS A 171 -5.46 2.90 -0.35
C HIS A 171 -5.33 2.17 -1.70
N GLY A 172 -4.21 2.34 -2.38
CA GLY A 172 -3.94 1.62 -3.64
C GLY A 172 -2.59 0.92 -3.56
N PHE A 173 -2.55 -0.40 -3.64
CA PHE A 173 -1.28 -1.13 -3.63
C PHE A 173 -0.73 -1.19 -5.05
N TYR A 174 0.37 -0.49 -5.31
CA TYR A 174 0.95 -0.39 -6.64
C TYR A 174 2.47 -0.59 -6.62
N ILE A 175 2.93 -1.51 -7.46
CA ILE A 175 4.34 -1.75 -7.76
C ILE A 175 4.54 -1.37 -9.23
N PRO A 176 5.14 -0.20 -9.55
CA PRO A 176 5.21 0.31 -10.92
C PRO A 176 5.82 -0.65 -11.92
N GLU A 177 6.88 -1.36 -11.55
CA GLU A 177 7.54 -2.33 -12.42
C GLU A 177 6.70 -3.60 -12.63
N PHE A 178 5.64 -3.84 -11.86
CA PHE A 178 4.72 -4.96 -12.10
C PHE A 178 3.52 -4.55 -12.97
N LEU A 179 3.39 -3.25 -13.26
CA LEU A 179 2.35 -2.66 -14.13
C LEU A 179 0.92 -2.96 -13.69
N PHE A 180 0.72 -3.39 -12.44
CA PHE A 180 -0.57 -3.75 -11.87
C PHE A 180 -0.76 -3.08 -10.52
N GLN A 181 -1.98 -2.60 -10.29
CA GLN A 181 -2.42 -2.07 -9.01
C GLN A 181 -3.78 -2.62 -8.63
N ARG A 182 -4.05 -2.68 -7.33
CA ARG A 182 -5.39 -2.95 -6.81
C ARG A 182 -5.65 -2.13 -5.55
N ASP A 183 -6.85 -1.56 -5.49
CA ASP A 183 -7.27 -0.75 -4.35
C ASP A 183 -7.60 -1.62 -3.14
N LEU A 184 -7.32 -1.09 -1.96
CA LEU A 184 -7.78 -1.58 -0.67
C LEU A 184 -8.95 -0.68 -0.26
N VAL A 185 -10.12 -1.26 -0.02
CA VAL A 185 -11.34 -0.52 0.32
C VAL A 185 -11.84 -1.01 1.68
N PRO A 186 -12.06 -0.13 2.66
CA PRO A 186 -12.52 -0.53 3.99
C PRO A 186 -13.80 -1.38 3.93
N GLY A 187 -13.81 -2.48 4.68
CA GLY A 187 -14.93 -3.44 4.68
C GLY A 187 -15.01 -4.36 3.46
N GLN A 188 -14.06 -4.29 2.53
CA GLN A 188 -13.93 -5.20 1.39
C GLN A 188 -12.54 -5.83 1.38
N VAL A 189 -12.50 -7.16 1.32
CA VAL A 189 -11.24 -7.88 1.13
C VAL A 189 -11.02 -8.06 -0.37
N ASN A 190 -9.92 -7.50 -0.87
CA ASN A 190 -9.51 -7.68 -2.25
C ASN A 190 -8.39 -8.72 -2.35
N HIS A 191 -8.27 -9.34 -3.51
CA HIS A 191 -7.20 -10.29 -3.79
C HIS A 191 -6.68 -10.11 -5.21
N PHE A 192 -5.40 -10.38 -5.39
CA PHE A 192 -4.79 -10.59 -6.71
C PHE A 192 -3.57 -11.50 -6.56
N GLU A 193 -3.07 -11.99 -7.70
CA GLU A 193 -1.89 -12.84 -7.75
C GLU A 193 -0.87 -12.22 -8.71
N PHE A 194 0.42 -12.40 -8.42
CA PHE A 194 1.48 -12.04 -9.35
C PHE A 194 2.62 -13.05 -9.29
N THR A 195 3.40 -13.12 -10.37
CA THR A 195 4.58 -13.98 -10.48
C THR A 195 5.79 -13.13 -10.84
N PRO A 196 6.70 -12.80 -9.89
CA PRO A 196 7.91 -12.04 -10.19
C PRO A 196 8.82 -12.81 -11.14
N ASN A 197 9.38 -12.14 -12.14
CA ASN A 197 10.29 -12.77 -13.11
C ASN A 197 11.69 -12.15 -13.13
N LYS A 198 11.99 -11.26 -12.16
CA LYS A 198 13.23 -10.51 -12.09
C LYS A 198 13.66 -10.31 -10.65
N LEU A 199 14.90 -10.69 -10.34
CA LEU A 199 15.50 -10.47 -9.03
C LEU A 199 15.77 -8.98 -8.79
N GLY A 200 15.72 -8.56 -7.52
CA GLY A 200 16.06 -7.22 -7.09
C GLY A 200 15.02 -6.61 -6.15
N THR A 201 15.22 -5.34 -5.80
CA THR A 201 14.30 -4.58 -4.96
C THR A 201 13.55 -3.56 -5.82
N PHE A 202 12.22 -3.62 -5.77
CA PHE A 202 11.31 -2.76 -6.50
C PHE A 202 10.62 -1.80 -5.53
N ALA A 203 10.42 -0.55 -5.95
CA ALA A 203 9.70 0.42 -5.15
C ALA A 203 8.20 0.17 -5.26
N GLY A 204 7.51 0.24 -4.13
CA GLY A 204 6.06 0.23 -4.04
C GLY A 204 5.53 1.56 -3.50
N GLN A 205 4.32 1.92 -3.91
CA GLN A 205 3.70 3.17 -3.50
C GLN A 205 2.19 3.05 -3.35
N CYS A 206 1.60 3.93 -2.53
CA CYS A 206 0.17 4.14 -2.49
C CYS A 206 -0.31 4.87 -3.76
N SER A 207 -1.25 4.29 -4.49
CA SER A 207 -1.80 4.87 -5.73
C SER A 207 -3.21 5.45 -5.61
N ALA A 208 -3.85 5.32 -4.44
CA ALA A 208 -5.13 5.97 -4.14
C ALA A 208 -4.93 7.02 -3.05
N PHE A 209 -5.43 8.24 -3.27
CA PHE A 209 -5.24 9.35 -2.33
C PHE A 209 -5.90 9.04 -0.97
N CYS A 210 -5.07 8.94 0.07
CA CYS A 210 -5.47 8.48 1.41
C CYS A 210 -5.26 9.52 2.52
N GLY A 211 -4.93 10.77 2.17
CA GLY A 211 -4.82 11.88 3.11
C GLY A 211 -3.44 12.56 3.14
N LEU A 212 -3.13 13.20 4.26
CA LEU A 212 -2.02 14.16 4.40
C LEU A 212 -0.66 13.57 4.01
N LEU A 213 -0.33 12.38 4.50
CA LEU A 213 0.96 11.72 4.22
C LEU A 213 0.87 10.68 3.10
N HIS A 214 -0.10 10.80 2.18
CA HIS A 214 -0.24 9.90 1.03
C HIS A 214 1.06 9.76 0.23
N HIS A 215 1.76 10.86 -0.03
CA HIS A 215 3.03 10.87 -0.76
C HIS A 215 4.16 10.10 -0.05
N ALA A 216 4.02 9.84 1.24
CA ALA A 216 5.00 9.14 2.07
C ALA A 216 4.60 7.69 2.36
N MET A 217 3.58 7.15 1.69
CA MET A 217 3.17 5.75 1.81
C MET A 217 3.93 4.84 0.84
N GLY A 218 5.25 4.78 1.02
CA GLY A 218 6.13 3.88 0.28
C GLY A 218 6.29 2.51 0.94
N PHE A 219 6.72 1.54 0.14
CA PHE A 219 7.19 0.23 0.58
C PHE A 219 8.23 -0.29 -0.43
N SER A 220 8.93 -1.36 -0.11
CA SER A 220 9.77 -2.07 -1.08
C SER A 220 9.30 -3.50 -1.26
N VAL A 221 9.54 -4.06 -2.45
CA VAL A 221 9.35 -5.48 -2.75
C VAL A 221 10.69 -6.06 -3.16
N ARG A 222 11.28 -6.90 -2.31
CA ARG A 222 12.54 -7.59 -2.57
C ARG A 222 12.25 -8.99 -3.10
N VAL A 223 12.53 -9.17 -4.38
CA VAL A 223 12.40 -10.45 -5.09
C VAL A 223 13.74 -11.17 -5.02
N VAL A 224 13.73 -12.35 -4.40
CA VAL A 224 14.93 -13.15 -4.09
C VAL A 224 14.82 -14.55 -4.67
N THR A 225 15.93 -15.27 -4.65
CA THR A 225 15.89 -16.71 -4.94
C THR A 225 15.14 -17.46 -3.84
N ARG A 226 14.65 -18.67 -4.14
CA ARG A 226 14.01 -19.53 -3.14
C ARG A 226 14.91 -19.79 -1.92
N GLU A 227 16.20 -20.04 -2.15
CA GLU A 227 17.17 -20.29 -1.07
C GLU A 227 17.32 -19.07 -0.13
N GLU A 228 17.43 -17.87 -0.70
CA GLU A 228 17.49 -16.62 0.07
C GLU A 228 16.17 -16.33 0.80
N TYR A 229 15.03 -16.67 0.21
CA TYR A 229 13.72 -16.54 0.85
C TYR A 229 13.61 -17.44 2.08
N ASP A 230 13.98 -18.71 1.97
CA ASP A 230 13.93 -19.68 3.07
C ASP A 230 14.91 -19.30 4.20
N ALA A 231 16.10 -18.79 3.85
CA ALA A 231 17.05 -18.24 4.82
C ALA A 231 16.47 -17.03 5.56
N TRP A 232 15.88 -16.09 4.83
CA TRP A 232 15.23 -14.92 5.40
C TRP A 232 14.05 -15.28 6.31
N LEU A 233 13.24 -16.28 5.96
CA LEU A 233 12.17 -16.77 6.82
C LEU A 233 12.70 -17.31 8.17
N THR A 234 13.87 -17.95 8.16
CA THR A 234 14.49 -18.47 9.39
C THR A 234 14.94 -17.33 10.30
N GLU A 235 15.39 -16.22 9.75
CA GLU A 235 15.78 -15.01 10.52
C GLU A 235 14.57 -14.27 11.08
N MET A 236 13.45 -14.27 10.36
CA MET A 236 12.23 -13.55 10.76
C MET A 236 11.37 -14.31 11.76
N LYS A 237 11.50 -15.64 11.84
CA LYS A 237 10.75 -16.46 12.79
C LYS A 237 11.16 -16.07 14.23
N PRO A 238 10.21 -15.70 15.10
CA PRO A 238 10.50 -15.40 16.49
C PRO A 238 11.22 -16.58 17.14
N ASP A 239 12.32 -16.33 17.85
CA ASP A 239 12.99 -17.37 18.63
C ASP A 239 12.03 -17.89 19.71
N PRO A 240 11.62 -19.17 19.68
CA PRO A 240 10.73 -19.74 20.68
C PRO A 240 11.30 -19.68 22.11
N SER A 241 12.59 -19.43 22.27
CA SER A 241 13.25 -19.29 23.56
C SER A 241 13.23 -17.85 24.10
N ALA A 242 12.98 -16.84 23.26
CA ALA A 242 12.86 -15.45 23.69
C ALA A 242 11.56 -15.17 24.47
N SER A 243 10.51 -15.98 24.24
CA SER A 243 9.26 -15.97 25.00
C SER A 243 9.32 -16.75 26.33
N THR A 244 10.50 -17.29 26.68
CA THR A 244 10.76 -17.93 27.99
C THR A 244 11.77 -17.17 28.85
N SER A 245 11.85 -15.84 28.70
CA SER A 245 12.38 -15.04 29.80
C SER A 245 11.40 -15.18 30.96
N PRO A 246 11.81 -15.63 32.16
CA PRO A 246 10.91 -15.65 33.30
C PRO A 246 10.36 -14.23 33.45
N ALA A 247 9.04 -14.10 33.59
CA ALA A 247 8.49 -12.90 34.21
C ALA A 247 9.36 -12.63 35.44
N PRO A 248 9.82 -11.39 35.68
CA PRO A 248 10.58 -11.12 36.89
C PRO A 248 9.72 -11.65 38.04
N ASP A 249 10.30 -12.50 38.91
CA ASP A 249 9.65 -13.13 40.07
C ASP A 249 9.01 -12.12 41.07
N ALA A 250 8.95 -10.84 40.70
CA ALA A 250 8.48 -9.68 41.45
C ALA A 250 7.27 -8.95 40.81
N ALA A 251 6.69 -9.44 39.70
CA ALA A 251 5.50 -8.80 39.10
C ALA A 251 4.19 -9.48 39.57
N ASP A 252 3.23 -8.69 40.05
CA ASP A 252 1.88 -9.16 40.40
C ASP A 252 1.07 -9.52 39.15
N LEU A 253 1.33 -8.80 38.04
CA LEU A 253 0.77 -9.05 36.72
C LEU A 253 1.91 -9.13 35.72
N SER A 254 1.89 -10.15 34.88
CA SER A 254 2.81 -10.26 33.74
C SER A 254 2.05 -10.18 32.44
N GLY A 255 2.73 -9.99 31.31
CA GLY A 255 2.04 -9.91 30.03
C GLY A 255 2.97 -9.73 28.85
N THR A 256 2.35 -9.63 27.68
CA THR A 256 3.04 -9.35 26.41
C THR A 256 2.39 -8.16 25.74
N VAL A 257 3.22 -7.24 25.24
CA VAL A 257 2.81 -6.22 24.28
C VAL A 257 3.38 -6.59 22.92
N LYS A 258 2.55 -6.53 21.88
CA LYS A 258 2.95 -6.71 20.48
C LYS A 258 2.12 -5.77 19.60
N GLU A 259 2.40 -5.73 18.32
CA GLU A 259 1.61 -4.92 17.41
C GLU A 259 0.13 -5.32 17.48
N TRP A 260 -0.73 -4.31 17.68
CA TRP A 260 -2.19 -4.44 17.82
C TRP A 260 -2.71 -5.29 19.00
N GLY A 261 -1.88 -5.60 20.01
CA GLY A 261 -2.36 -6.33 21.18
C GLY A 261 -1.56 -6.09 22.46
N ILE A 262 -2.29 -6.03 23.58
CA ILE A 262 -1.73 -6.16 24.92
C ILE A 262 -2.45 -7.32 25.60
N GLU A 263 -1.68 -8.28 26.11
CA GLU A 263 -2.18 -9.42 26.85
C GLU A 263 -1.62 -9.38 28.27
N LEU A 264 -2.50 -9.42 29.28
CA LEU A 264 -2.14 -9.55 30.68
C LEU A 264 -2.39 -10.98 31.15
N SER A 265 -1.60 -11.44 32.11
CA SER A 265 -1.74 -12.76 32.75
C SER A 265 -3.04 -12.90 33.53
N SER A 266 -3.64 -11.78 33.94
CA SER A 266 -4.93 -11.70 34.62
C SER A 266 -5.60 -10.36 34.32
N ALA A 267 -6.92 -10.36 34.21
CA ALA A 267 -7.73 -9.15 34.08
C ALA A 267 -8.05 -8.51 35.46
N THR A 268 -7.58 -9.10 36.55
CA THR A 268 -7.83 -8.60 37.91
C THR A 268 -6.56 -8.64 38.77
N SER A 269 -6.40 -7.66 39.65
CA SER A 269 -5.39 -7.66 40.73
C SER A 269 -5.95 -7.03 42.00
N THR A 270 -5.20 -7.08 43.10
CA THR A 270 -5.61 -6.55 44.40
C THR A 270 -5.07 -5.13 44.61
N SER A 271 -5.85 -4.26 45.25
CA SER A 271 -5.47 -2.87 45.49
C SER A 271 -4.25 -2.71 46.40
N GLY A 272 -3.44 -1.70 46.11
CA GLY A 272 -2.17 -1.40 46.77
C GLY A 272 -1.05 -1.24 45.75
N GLU A 273 0.18 -1.54 46.16
CA GLU A 273 1.33 -1.57 45.26
C GLU A 273 1.22 -2.75 44.30
N VAL A 274 0.97 -2.47 43.02
CA VAL A 274 0.80 -3.45 41.94
C VAL A 274 1.92 -3.29 40.92
N SER A 275 2.67 -4.36 40.67
CA SER A 275 3.75 -4.41 39.70
C SER A 275 3.30 -5.11 38.41
N ILE A 276 3.36 -4.40 37.28
CA ILE A 276 2.97 -4.88 35.95
C ILE A 276 4.23 -5.06 35.08
N GLY A 277 4.55 -6.30 34.73
CA GLY A 277 5.70 -6.66 33.90
C GLY A 277 5.27 -7.04 32.48
N LEU A 278 5.55 -6.21 31.47
CA LEU A 278 5.25 -6.55 30.07
C LEU A 278 6.53 -6.87 29.30
N THR A 279 6.48 -7.96 28.54
CA THR A 279 7.48 -8.33 27.54
C THR A 279 7.09 -7.71 26.20
N ASN A 280 8.03 -7.07 25.50
CA ASN A 280 7.79 -6.66 24.13
C ASN A 280 8.00 -7.88 23.23
N GLY A 281 6.90 -8.55 22.89
CA GLY A 281 6.87 -9.65 21.94
C GLY A 281 6.67 -9.21 20.48
N GLY A 282 6.64 -7.90 20.24
CA GLY A 282 6.52 -7.31 18.91
C GLY A 282 7.85 -7.20 18.18
N THR A 283 7.81 -6.61 16.98
CA THR A 283 8.98 -6.34 16.13
C THR A 283 9.41 -4.87 16.16
N VAL A 284 8.63 -3.99 16.80
CA VAL A 284 8.98 -2.57 17.00
C VAL A 284 9.01 -2.20 18.49
N PRO A 285 9.61 -1.04 18.87
CA PRO A 285 9.49 -0.52 20.21
C PRO A 285 8.02 -0.25 20.60
N HIS A 286 7.64 -0.66 21.81
CA HIS A 286 6.32 -0.43 22.38
C HIS A 286 6.43 0.28 23.72
N GLU A 287 5.41 1.07 24.03
CA GLU A 287 5.18 1.68 25.34
C GLU A 287 3.80 1.23 25.85
N PHE A 288 3.54 1.41 27.15
CA PHE A 288 2.20 1.23 27.69
C PHE A 288 1.91 2.23 28.81
N ILE A 289 0.64 2.58 28.93
CA ILE A 289 0.10 3.50 29.93
C ILE A 289 -1.01 2.78 30.67
N VAL A 290 -1.05 2.96 31.99
CA VAL A 290 -2.12 2.46 32.85
C VAL A 290 -3.04 3.62 33.18
N VAL A 291 -4.29 3.54 32.77
CA VAL A 291 -5.27 4.62 32.90
C VAL A 291 -6.44 4.16 33.76
N ARG A 292 -6.84 4.95 34.75
CA ARG A 292 -8.08 4.74 35.50
C ARG A 292 -9.27 5.22 34.68
N THR A 293 -10.36 4.46 34.67
CA THR A 293 -11.56 4.85 33.92
C THR A 293 -12.82 4.20 34.49
N ASP A 294 -13.92 4.94 34.50
CA ASP A 294 -15.24 4.39 34.83
C ASP A 294 -15.95 3.81 33.59
N LEU A 295 -15.41 4.07 32.40
CA LEU A 295 -15.97 3.64 31.12
C LEU A 295 -15.58 2.20 30.82
N THR A 296 -16.48 1.48 30.16
CA THR A 296 -16.15 0.22 29.51
C THR A 296 -15.25 0.44 28.31
N THR A 297 -14.54 -0.60 27.87
CA THR A 297 -13.73 -0.55 26.65
C THR A 297 -14.57 -0.18 25.43
N GLU A 298 -15.79 -0.72 25.30
CA GLU A 298 -16.71 -0.38 24.22
C GLU A 298 -17.06 1.11 24.21
N GLU A 299 -17.31 1.70 25.38
CA GLU A 299 -17.56 3.13 25.50
C GLU A 299 -16.31 3.95 25.14
N LEU A 300 -15.12 3.54 25.59
CA LEU A 300 -13.87 4.21 25.22
C LEU A 300 -13.61 4.17 23.72
N LEU A 301 -13.94 3.06 23.04
CA LEU A 301 -13.80 2.95 21.58
C LEU A 301 -14.67 4.00 20.86
N THR A 302 -15.83 4.36 21.40
CA THR A 302 -16.65 5.45 20.86
C THR A 302 -16.10 6.87 21.10
N LYS A 303 -15.08 7.00 21.96
CA LYS A 303 -14.41 8.27 22.30
C LYS A 303 -13.11 8.48 21.55
N VAL A 304 -12.69 7.54 20.70
CA VAL A 304 -11.53 7.72 19.83
C VAL A 304 -11.83 8.85 18.85
N ASP A 305 -10.98 9.88 18.88
CA ASP A 305 -11.14 11.03 18.00
C ASP A 305 -10.91 10.61 16.55
N SER A 306 -11.88 10.92 15.69
CA SER A 306 -11.86 10.51 14.28
C SER A 306 -10.73 11.15 13.46
N ALA A 307 -10.17 12.27 13.90
CA ALA A 307 -9.13 12.98 13.16
C ALA A 307 -7.72 12.50 13.53
N SER A 308 -7.47 12.23 14.80
CA SER A 308 -6.18 11.77 15.34
C SER A 308 -6.09 10.26 15.53
N ASN A 309 -7.23 9.57 15.53
CA ASN A 309 -7.36 8.14 15.85
C ASN A 309 -6.77 7.78 17.23
N ARG A 310 -6.83 8.73 18.18
CA ARG A 310 -6.35 8.58 19.57
C ARG A 310 -7.47 8.86 20.55
N LEU A 311 -7.32 8.38 21.78
CA LEU A 311 -8.10 8.90 22.90
C LEU A 311 -7.57 10.27 23.28
N ASP A 312 -8.47 11.21 23.59
CA ASP A 312 -8.09 12.51 24.16
C ASP A 312 -7.44 12.28 25.53
N GLU A 313 -6.16 12.63 25.65
CA GLU A 313 -5.39 12.45 26.88
C GLU A 313 -5.97 13.27 28.04
N ALA A 314 -6.69 14.36 27.76
CA ALA A 314 -7.39 15.12 28.80
C ALA A 314 -8.54 14.34 29.47
N MET A 315 -9.03 13.26 28.83
CA MET A 315 -10.03 12.36 29.39
C MET A 315 -9.44 11.19 30.17
N LEU A 316 -8.12 10.99 30.10
CA LEU A 316 -7.43 9.84 30.68
C LEU A 316 -6.81 10.24 32.02
N ASP A 317 -7.24 9.57 33.10
CA ASP A 317 -6.59 9.68 34.41
C ASP A 317 -5.43 8.67 34.46
N ALA A 318 -4.28 9.06 33.92
CA ALA A 318 -3.10 8.21 33.84
C ALA A 318 -2.53 7.94 35.25
N ALA A 319 -2.57 6.68 35.68
CA ALA A 319 -1.95 6.23 36.91
C ALA A 319 -0.42 6.11 36.78
N GLY A 320 0.05 5.79 35.58
CA GLY A 320 1.48 5.78 35.24
C GLY A 320 1.73 5.28 33.82
N GLU A 321 2.97 5.48 33.36
CA GLU A 321 3.41 5.09 32.02
C GLU A 321 4.78 4.42 32.07
N GLN A 322 5.00 3.52 31.12
CA GLN A 322 6.28 2.91 30.84
C GLN A 322 6.72 3.34 29.43
N PRO A 323 7.81 4.12 29.30
CA PRO A 323 8.34 4.54 28.01
C PRO A 323 8.74 3.39 27.10
N GLU A 324 8.94 3.71 25.82
CA GLU A 324 9.29 2.76 24.77
C GLU A 324 10.45 1.82 25.14
N PHE A 325 10.25 0.53 24.91
CA PHE A 325 11.25 -0.50 25.11
C PHE A 325 11.34 -1.45 23.91
N ALA A 326 12.56 -1.93 23.65
CA ALA A 326 12.89 -2.64 22.42
C ALA A 326 12.26 -4.05 22.36
N PRO A 327 12.08 -4.62 21.15
CA PRO A 327 11.72 -6.03 20.96
C PRO A 327 12.56 -6.97 21.83
N GLY A 328 11.89 -7.91 22.51
CA GLY A 328 12.50 -8.87 23.44
C GLY A 328 12.83 -8.32 24.83
N GLU A 329 12.72 -7.01 25.08
CA GLU A 329 12.90 -6.45 26.43
C GLU A 329 11.66 -6.68 27.30
N VAL A 330 11.91 -6.79 28.61
CA VAL A 330 10.87 -6.80 29.65
C VAL A 330 10.99 -5.52 30.47
N LYS A 331 9.87 -4.82 30.68
CA LYS A 331 9.80 -3.67 31.60
C LYS A 331 8.78 -3.90 32.69
N LEU A 332 9.13 -3.44 33.89
CA LEU A 332 8.31 -3.50 35.09
C LEU A 332 7.86 -2.09 35.47
N LEU A 333 6.55 -1.89 35.59
CA LEU A 333 5.94 -0.65 36.08
C LEU A 333 5.20 -0.96 37.39
N THR A 334 5.62 -0.35 38.48
CA THR A 334 4.99 -0.50 39.81
C THR A 334 4.20 0.75 40.14
N LEU A 335 2.92 0.57 40.49
CA LEU A 335 1.97 1.66 40.76
C LEU A 335 1.19 1.36 42.04
N ASP A 336 0.86 2.40 42.82
CA ASP A 336 -0.09 2.28 43.93
C ASP A 336 -1.52 2.49 43.40
N LEU A 337 -2.26 1.40 43.22
CA LEU A 337 -3.57 1.37 42.57
C LEU A 337 -4.69 1.19 43.60
N SER A 338 -5.58 2.18 43.65
CA SER A 338 -6.82 2.09 44.42
C SER A 338 -7.84 1.16 43.74
N PRO A 339 -8.83 0.60 44.49
CA PRO A 339 -9.88 -0.20 43.88
C PRO A 339 -10.63 0.54 42.77
N GLY A 340 -10.88 -0.14 41.64
CA GLY A 340 -11.55 0.43 40.48
C GLY A 340 -11.15 -0.23 39.17
N LYS A 341 -11.66 0.33 38.06
CA LYS A 341 -11.37 -0.14 36.71
C LYS A 341 -10.22 0.67 36.11
N TYR A 342 -9.35 -0.05 35.44
CA TYR A 342 -8.18 0.45 34.75
C TYR A 342 -8.12 -0.18 33.36
N ILE A 343 -7.34 0.46 32.49
CA ILE A 343 -7.01 -0.06 31.18
C ILE A 343 -5.53 0.16 30.95
N VAL A 344 -4.84 -0.92 30.56
CA VAL A 344 -3.46 -0.87 30.09
C VAL A 344 -3.55 -0.69 28.58
N LEU A 345 -3.00 0.39 28.04
CA LEU A 345 -3.13 0.70 26.62
C LEU A 345 -1.88 1.34 26.05
N ARG A 346 -1.79 1.38 24.72
CA ARG A 346 -0.90 2.30 24.01
C ARG A 346 -1.74 3.33 23.27
N ASN A 347 -1.67 4.59 23.71
CA ASN A 347 -2.46 5.67 23.11
C ASN A 347 -1.74 6.31 21.93
N ILE A 348 -1.37 5.54 20.91
CA ILE A 348 -0.93 6.12 19.63
C ILE A 348 -1.99 5.93 18.56
N ALA A 349 -1.90 6.72 17.48
CA ALA A 349 -2.93 6.78 16.46
C ALA A 349 -3.27 5.38 15.92
N GLY A 350 -4.53 4.96 16.08
CA GLY A 350 -5.05 3.66 15.68
C GLY A 350 -4.81 2.52 16.65
N HIS A 351 -3.87 2.61 17.59
CA HIS A 351 -3.50 1.45 18.40
C HIS A 351 -4.64 1.02 19.33
N PHE A 352 -5.23 1.97 20.07
CA PHE A 352 -6.36 1.67 20.95
C PHE A 352 -7.57 1.10 20.19
N SER A 353 -7.94 1.71 19.05
CA SER A 353 -9.10 1.28 18.24
C SER A 353 -8.92 -0.11 17.61
N ASN A 354 -7.67 -0.60 17.52
CA ASN A 354 -7.33 -1.87 16.91
C ASN A 354 -6.89 -2.94 17.92
N GLY A 355 -7.21 -2.76 19.20
CA GLY A 355 -7.03 -3.82 20.20
C GLY A 355 -5.75 -3.72 21.03
N MET A 356 -4.96 -2.65 20.91
CA MET A 356 -3.80 -2.41 21.77
C MET A 356 -4.20 -1.88 23.16
N TYR A 357 -5.02 -2.68 23.84
CA TYR A 357 -5.41 -2.46 25.23
C TYR A 357 -5.67 -3.79 25.94
N ALA A 358 -5.58 -3.76 27.26
CA ALA A 358 -6.04 -4.83 28.15
C ALA A 358 -6.82 -4.21 29.32
N PRO A 359 -8.08 -4.59 29.54
CA PRO A 359 -8.83 -4.16 30.71
C PRO A 359 -8.24 -4.79 31.98
N LEU A 360 -8.22 -4.02 33.07
CA LEU A 360 -7.70 -4.44 34.37
C LEU A 360 -8.63 -3.93 35.48
N GLU A 361 -9.10 -4.81 36.34
CA GLU A 361 -9.89 -4.45 37.52
C GLU A 361 -9.10 -4.65 38.80
N ILE A 362 -9.01 -3.59 39.60
CA ILE A 362 -8.33 -3.60 40.90
C ILE A 362 -9.38 -3.78 41.99
N LEU A 363 -9.31 -4.92 42.68
CA LEU A 363 -10.25 -5.32 43.71
C LEU A 363 -9.84 -4.77 45.07
N ALA A 364 -10.80 -4.47 45.93
CA ALA A 364 -10.52 -4.12 47.32
C ALA A 364 -9.91 -5.32 48.07
N ASN A 365 -8.92 -5.03 48.91
CA ASN A 365 -8.29 -5.99 49.83
C ASN A 365 -9.26 -6.52 50.90
#